data_AF-A0A7R8YTL6-F1
#
_entry.id   AF-A0A7R8YTL6-F1
#
_cell.length_a   1.000
_cell.length_b   1.000
_cell.length_c   1.000
_cell.angle_alpha   90.00
_cell.angle_beta   90.00
_cell.angle_gamma   90.00
#
_symmetry.space_group_name_H-M   'P 1'
#
loop_
_entity.id
_entity.type
_entity.pdbx_description
1 polymer ?
#
loop_
_entity_poly.entity_id
_entity_poly.type
_entity_poly.pdbx_seq_one_letter_code
_entity_poly.pdbx_strand_id
1 'polypeptide(L)'
;MIKAVRYENLLNNQSLGTDSIYVRSSSIERCIVTAESFLDGFLQNADKVAPINIVPPLEDAMLKFPGMPCPKHKLEFIRNVRLDQPDAIELTNYGMFLKYVEYHSGEDIKDLEHLANIGDTLTVERNYGLEIPSWAEDIYDDFTPVLEFTMDRMSSSKWLQIKSGLLLNDIFERFNHFIRPPPYQKQRENVLFYSAHDLNVQSLLVLLGVFDQTRVRADYGAVVALELHQNKSLRDDMEVQIFYFRDFGDEDPINVRIPSCPAPCAYSKFKDLMKSKLVKNYRRACY
;
A
#
# COMPACT_ATOMS: atom_id res chain seq x y z
N MET A 1 -15.37 -2.27 -4.06
CA MET A 1 -14.68 -2.17 -5.35
C MET A 1 -14.79 -0.71 -5.69
N ILE A 2 -13.69 0.02 -5.93
CA ILE A 2 -13.82 1.41 -6.40
C ILE A 2 -14.66 1.34 -7.68
N LYS A 3 -15.93 1.70 -7.57
CA LYS A 3 -16.87 1.45 -8.65
C LYS A 3 -16.39 2.28 -9.82
N ALA A 4 -16.35 1.68 -11.00
CA ALA A 4 -16.19 2.42 -12.25
C ALA A 4 -17.13 3.64 -12.29
N VAL A 5 -18.28 3.59 -11.61
CA VAL A 5 -19.20 4.71 -11.31
C VAL A 5 -18.47 5.99 -10.82
N ARG A 6 -17.52 5.89 -9.88
CA ARG A 6 -16.78 7.07 -9.37
C ARG A 6 -16.03 7.78 -10.50
N TYR A 7 -15.47 7.00 -11.41
CA TYR A 7 -14.68 7.50 -12.54
C TYR A 7 -15.44 7.40 -13.85
N GLU A 8 -16.76 7.24 -13.83
CA GLU A 8 -17.55 6.97 -15.03
C GLU A 8 -17.40 8.10 -16.03
N ASN A 9 -17.35 9.36 -15.57
CA ASN A 9 -17.08 10.51 -16.42
C ASN A 9 -15.67 10.48 -17.03
N LEU A 10 -14.68 9.95 -16.33
CA LEU A 10 -13.32 9.78 -16.86
C LEU A 10 -13.28 8.64 -17.89
N LEU A 11 -13.99 7.56 -17.61
CA LEU A 11 -14.05 6.35 -18.43
C LEU A 11 -14.94 6.49 -19.68
N ASN A 12 -16.00 7.29 -19.61
CA ASN A 12 -16.99 7.48 -20.69
C ASN A 12 -16.70 8.70 -21.58
N ASN A 13 -16.12 9.79 -21.05
CA ASN A 13 -15.84 10.99 -21.87
C ASN A 13 -14.63 10.84 -22.80
N GLN A 14 -13.86 9.77 -22.66
CA GLN A 14 -12.85 9.41 -23.63
C GLN A 14 -13.10 7.98 -24.02
N SER A 15 -12.91 7.66 -25.29
CA SER A 15 -12.60 6.30 -25.73
C SER A 15 -11.31 5.87 -25.03
N LEU A 16 -11.38 5.58 -23.73
CA LEU A 16 -10.26 5.22 -22.88
C LEU A 16 -9.81 3.85 -23.39
N GLY A 17 -8.87 3.90 -24.32
CA GLY A 17 -8.21 2.73 -24.86
C GLY A 17 -7.35 2.14 -23.77
N THR A 18 -7.10 0.84 -23.84
CA THR A 18 -6.16 0.15 -22.96
C THR A 18 -4.80 0.85 -22.91
N ASP A 19 -4.40 1.54 -23.98
CA ASP A 19 -3.17 2.34 -24.08
C ASP A 19 -3.11 3.56 -23.14
N SER A 20 -4.24 3.98 -22.58
CA SER A 20 -4.34 5.08 -21.60
C SER A 20 -4.35 4.59 -20.14
N ILE A 21 -4.24 3.27 -19.95
CA ILE A 21 -4.21 2.61 -18.64
C ILE A 21 -2.85 1.96 -18.49
N TYR A 22 -2.12 2.39 -17.47
CA TYR A 22 -0.90 1.72 -17.06
C TYR A 22 -1.19 0.87 -15.83
N VAL A 23 -0.75 -0.39 -15.88
CA VAL A 23 -0.90 -1.32 -14.76
C VAL A 23 0.46 -1.89 -14.41
N ARG A 24 0.80 -1.85 -13.12
CA ARG A 24 1.96 -2.56 -12.58
C ARG A 24 1.53 -3.39 -11.38
N SER A 25 1.98 -4.64 -11.33
CA SER A 25 1.72 -5.53 -10.20
C SER A 25 3.03 -6.00 -9.57
N SER A 26 2.97 -6.30 -8.28
CA SER A 26 3.98 -7.15 -7.64
C SER A 26 3.99 -8.52 -8.29
N SER A 27 5.15 -9.16 -8.40
CA SER A 27 5.32 -10.50 -9.00
C SER A 27 4.73 -11.65 -8.19
N ILE A 28 3.94 -11.38 -7.15
CA ILE A 28 3.20 -12.41 -6.41
C ILE A 28 1.86 -12.65 -7.10
N GLU A 29 1.53 -13.93 -7.31
CA GLU A 29 0.32 -14.39 -8.02
C GLU A 29 -0.96 -13.69 -7.54
N ARG A 30 -1.20 -13.63 -6.23
CA ARG A 30 -2.40 -12.95 -5.67
C ARG A 30 -2.51 -11.48 -6.10
N CYS A 31 -1.40 -10.78 -6.27
CA CYS A 31 -1.40 -9.38 -6.70
C CYS A 31 -1.72 -9.28 -8.20
N ILE A 32 -1.21 -10.22 -9.02
CA ILE A 32 -1.47 -10.29 -10.45
C ILE A 32 -2.96 -10.57 -10.69
N VAL A 33 -3.49 -11.64 -10.09
CA VAL A 33 -4.91 -12.03 -10.21
C VAL A 33 -5.84 -10.94 -9.68
N THR A 34 -5.45 -10.25 -8.60
CA THR A 34 -6.21 -9.08 -8.10
C THR A 34 -6.25 -7.96 -9.14
N ALA A 35 -5.13 -7.67 -9.81
CA ALA A 35 -5.09 -6.65 -10.85
C ALA A 35 -5.97 -7.03 -12.05
N GLU A 36 -5.90 -8.28 -12.50
CA GLU A 36 -6.75 -8.82 -13.58
C GLU A 36 -8.23 -8.68 -13.21
N SER A 37 -8.62 -9.23 -12.07
CA SER A 37 -10.01 -9.23 -11.59
C SER A 37 -10.55 -7.80 -11.40
N PHE A 38 -9.70 -6.89 -10.90
CA PHE A 38 -10.08 -5.49 -10.76
C PHE A 38 -10.28 -4.81 -12.12
N LEU A 39 -9.38 -5.05 -13.08
CA LEU A 39 -9.47 -4.45 -14.41
C LEU A 39 -10.70 -4.93 -15.18
N ASP A 40 -11.03 -6.22 -15.08
CA ASP A 40 -12.22 -6.79 -15.70
C ASP A 40 -13.49 -6.08 -15.22
N GLY A 41 -13.61 -5.88 -13.90
CA GLY A 41 -14.72 -5.12 -13.31
C GLY A 41 -14.68 -3.63 -13.62
N PHE A 42 -13.49 -3.02 -13.64
CA PHE A 42 -13.30 -1.59 -13.84
C PHE A 42 -13.59 -1.16 -15.29
N LEU A 43 -13.17 -1.95 -16.27
CA LEU A 43 -13.33 -1.64 -17.69
C LEU A 43 -14.71 -2.01 -18.22
N GLN A 44 -15.43 -2.91 -17.53
CA GLN A 44 -16.77 -3.38 -17.88
C GLN A 44 -16.89 -3.86 -19.34
N ASN A 45 -15.76 -4.24 -19.96
CA ASN A 45 -15.69 -4.62 -21.36
C ASN A 45 -14.65 -5.72 -21.56
N ALA A 46 -15.14 -6.93 -21.84
CA ALA A 46 -14.34 -8.15 -21.96
C ALA A 46 -13.30 -8.11 -23.08
N ASP A 47 -13.43 -7.21 -24.05
CA ASP A 47 -12.51 -7.11 -25.19
C ASP A 47 -11.29 -6.21 -24.92
N LYS A 48 -11.26 -5.50 -23.78
CA LYS A 48 -10.19 -4.57 -23.42
C LYS A 48 -9.24 -5.21 -22.40
N VAL A 49 -8.08 -5.66 -22.86
CA VAL A 49 -7.01 -6.16 -21.98
C VAL A 49 -5.93 -5.08 -21.81
N ALA A 50 -5.77 -4.57 -20.59
CA ALA A 50 -4.65 -3.73 -20.23
C ALA A 50 -3.45 -4.60 -19.82
N PRO A 51 -2.25 -4.40 -20.37
CA PRO A 51 -1.09 -5.21 -20.03
C PRO A 51 -0.67 -4.96 -18.58
N ILE A 52 -0.44 -6.05 -17.83
CA ILE A 52 0.04 -6.00 -16.45
C ILE A 52 1.57 -6.09 -16.45
N ASN A 53 2.21 -4.98 -16.10
CA ASN A 53 3.66 -4.93 -16.01
C ASN A 53 4.14 -5.55 -14.69
N ILE A 54 5.06 -6.50 -14.79
CA ILE A 54 5.65 -7.19 -13.66
C ILE A 54 7.16 -7.01 -13.71
N VAL A 55 7.77 -6.74 -12.56
CA VAL A 55 9.23 -6.68 -12.42
C VAL A 55 9.70 -7.95 -11.70
N PRO A 56 10.80 -8.60 -12.13
CA PRO A 56 11.36 -9.75 -11.44
C PRO A 56 11.58 -9.49 -9.95
N PRO A 57 11.32 -10.47 -9.05
CA PRO A 57 11.31 -10.23 -7.60
C PRO A 57 12.57 -9.53 -7.06
N LEU A 58 13.77 -9.93 -7.52
CA LEU A 58 15.05 -9.37 -7.04
C LEU A 58 15.42 -8.02 -7.67
N GLU A 59 14.66 -7.58 -8.68
CA GLU A 59 14.82 -6.28 -9.34
C GLU A 59 13.72 -5.29 -8.91
N ASP A 60 12.65 -5.78 -8.31
CA ASP A 60 11.53 -4.94 -7.86
C ASP A 60 11.86 -4.24 -6.54
N ALA A 61 12.36 -3.02 -6.67
CA ALA A 61 12.61 -2.13 -5.55
C ALA A 61 11.35 -1.42 -5.02
N MET A 62 10.19 -1.56 -5.67
CA MET A 62 9.03 -0.69 -5.43
C MET A 62 7.81 -1.41 -4.87
N LEU A 63 7.29 -2.45 -5.55
CA LEU A 63 6.02 -3.09 -5.18
C LEU A 63 6.21 -4.43 -4.47
N LYS A 64 7.31 -5.15 -4.73
CA LYS A 64 7.62 -6.38 -4.02
C LYS A 64 8.34 -6.11 -2.70
N PHE A 65 7.82 -6.70 -1.62
CA PHE A 65 8.54 -6.89 -0.37
C PHE A 65 8.79 -8.41 -0.13
N PRO A 66 10.00 -8.84 0.29
CA PRO A 66 11.21 -8.03 0.50
C PRO A 66 11.81 -7.47 -0.81
N GLY A 67 11.54 -8.14 -1.95
CA GLY A 67 11.92 -7.67 -3.29
C GLY A 67 13.43 -7.44 -3.45
N MET A 68 13.82 -6.37 -4.16
CA MET A 68 15.23 -5.97 -4.26
C MET A 68 15.84 -5.72 -2.86
N PRO A 69 17.02 -6.30 -2.55
CA PRO A 69 17.64 -6.17 -1.23
C PRO A 69 18.14 -4.76 -0.91
N CYS A 70 18.01 -4.37 0.36
CA CYS A 70 18.53 -3.11 0.90
C CYS A 70 19.43 -3.34 2.13
N PRO A 71 20.70 -3.75 1.95
CA PRO A 71 21.57 -4.17 3.06
C PRO A 71 21.75 -3.12 4.16
N LYS A 72 21.86 -1.83 3.79
CA LYS A 72 22.03 -0.72 4.74
C LYS A 72 20.90 -0.63 5.78
N HIS A 73 19.68 -1.04 5.41
CA HIS A 73 18.50 -0.94 6.25
C HIS A 73 17.99 -2.31 6.74
N LYS A 74 18.62 -3.41 6.33
CA LYS A 74 18.24 -4.77 6.74
C LYS A 74 18.30 -4.97 8.26
N LEU A 75 19.36 -4.51 8.92
CA LEU A 75 19.52 -4.66 10.36
C LEU A 75 18.53 -3.79 11.15
N GLU A 76 18.17 -2.62 10.64
CA GLU A 76 17.14 -1.76 11.23
C GLU A 76 15.77 -2.43 11.13
N PHE A 77 15.42 -2.95 9.95
CA PHE A 77 14.20 -3.72 9.75
C PHE A 77 14.10 -4.92 10.72
N ILE A 78 15.16 -5.74 10.80
CA ILE A 78 15.19 -6.89 11.73
C ILE A 78 15.00 -6.42 13.17
N ARG A 79 15.63 -5.30 13.57
CA ARG A 79 15.47 -4.76 14.93
C ARG A 79 14.03 -4.36 15.22
N ASN A 80 13.33 -3.75 14.26
CA ASN A 80 11.97 -3.26 14.44
C ASN A 80 10.97 -4.36 14.79
N VAL A 81 11.22 -5.59 14.35
CA VAL A 81 10.35 -6.76 14.56
C VAL A 81 10.89 -7.74 15.62
N ARG A 82 11.91 -7.38 16.41
CA ARG A 82 12.40 -8.28 17.47
C ARG A 82 11.37 -8.42 18.59
N LEU A 83 11.31 -9.62 19.17
CA LEU A 83 10.46 -9.94 20.32
C LEU A 83 10.86 -9.19 21.60
N ASP A 84 12.11 -8.72 21.72
CA ASP A 84 12.67 -8.06 22.90
C ASP A 84 12.47 -6.53 22.91
N GLN A 85 11.59 -6.00 22.07
CA GLN A 85 11.29 -4.56 22.02
C GLN A 85 10.47 -4.12 23.25
N PRO A 86 10.85 -3.03 23.95
CA PRO A 86 10.15 -2.57 25.16
C PRO A 86 8.64 -2.39 24.97
N ASP A 87 8.22 -1.81 23.85
CA ASP A 87 6.82 -1.54 23.56
C ASP A 87 6.05 -2.82 23.17
N ALA A 88 6.73 -3.85 22.65
CA ALA A 88 6.13 -5.18 22.43
C ALA A 88 5.86 -5.90 23.76
N ILE A 89 6.67 -5.62 24.79
CA ILE A 89 6.56 -6.21 26.13
C ILE A 89 5.40 -5.59 26.92
N GLU A 90 4.97 -4.36 26.61
CA GLU A 90 3.83 -3.68 27.24
C GLU A 90 2.45 -4.12 26.71
N LEU A 91 2.40 -4.90 25.64
CA LEU A 91 1.22 -5.69 25.28
C LEU A 91 1.02 -6.73 26.39
N THR A 92 0.12 -6.46 27.34
CA THR A 92 -0.05 -7.18 28.60
C THR A 92 0.15 -8.69 28.47
N ASN A 93 1.09 -9.26 29.23
CA ASN A 93 1.45 -10.69 29.23
C ASN A 93 2.14 -11.23 27.97
N TYR A 94 2.75 -10.39 27.13
CA TYR A 94 3.45 -10.80 25.91
C TYR A 94 4.34 -12.05 26.08
N GLY A 95 5.10 -12.16 27.18
CA GLY A 95 5.94 -13.34 27.44
C GLY A 95 5.17 -14.63 27.78
N MET A 96 3.99 -14.55 28.39
CA MET A 96 3.13 -15.72 28.61
C MET A 96 2.34 -16.07 27.34
N PHE A 97 1.82 -15.06 26.63
CA PHE A 97 1.17 -15.23 25.34
C PHE A 97 2.11 -15.92 24.35
N LEU A 98 3.33 -15.41 24.17
CA LEU A 98 4.34 -16.00 23.30
C LEU A 98 4.60 -17.47 23.64
N LYS A 99 4.88 -17.78 24.91
CA LYS A 99 5.12 -19.17 25.36
C LYS A 99 3.91 -20.08 25.14
N TYR A 100 2.71 -19.56 25.33
CA TYR A 100 1.47 -20.29 25.10
C TYR A 100 1.33 -20.62 23.61
N VAL A 101 1.52 -19.64 22.73
CA VAL A 101 1.48 -19.85 21.28
C VAL A 101 2.57 -20.85 20.87
N GLU A 102 3.82 -20.70 21.28
CA GLU A 102 4.91 -21.64 20.95
C GLU A 102 4.60 -23.08 21.39
N TYR A 103 4.06 -23.25 22.61
CA TYR A 103 3.71 -24.56 23.14
C TYR A 103 2.59 -25.24 22.33
N HIS A 104 1.57 -24.47 21.93
CA HIS A 104 0.39 -25.01 21.27
C HIS A 104 0.50 -25.10 19.74
N SER A 105 1.22 -24.17 19.10
CA SER A 105 1.51 -24.22 17.66
C SER A 105 2.61 -25.21 17.32
N GLY A 106 3.51 -25.47 18.27
CA GLY A 106 4.72 -26.27 18.05
C GLY A 106 5.82 -25.52 17.28
N GLU A 107 5.65 -24.22 17.07
CA GLU A 107 6.60 -23.37 16.37
C GLU A 107 7.54 -22.64 17.33
N ASP A 108 8.80 -22.49 16.94
CA ASP A 108 9.80 -21.69 17.65
C ASP A 108 9.77 -20.27 17.06
N ILE A 109 9.11 -19.36 17.77
CA ILE A 109 8.76 -18.03 17.25
C ILE A 109 10.00 -17.15 17.23
N LYS A 110 10.33 -16.61 16.05
CA LYS A 110 11.63 -15.95 15.79
C LYS A 110 11.59 -14.44 15.98
N ASP A 111 10.48 -13.85 15.61
CA ASP A 111 10.25 -12.41 15.60
C ASP A 111 8.75 -12.14 15.61
N LEU A 112 8.41 -10.85 15.72
CA LEU A 112 7.03 -10.35 15.68
C LEU A 112 6.35 -10.66 14.34
N GLU A 113 7.09 -10.67 13.22
CA GLU A 113 6.55 -11.03 11.90
C GLU A 113 6.09 -12.49 11.87
N HIS A 114 6.87 -13.41 12.45
CA HIS A 114 6.47 -14.80 12.58
C HIS A 114 5.18 -14.94 13.44
N LEU A 115 5.12 -14.29 14.61
CA LEU A 115 3.94 -14.33 15.47
C LEU A 115 2.71 -13.71 14.79
N ALA A 116 2.90 -12.59 14.08
CA ALA A 116 1.86 -11.94 13.27
C ALA A 116 1.32 -12.87 12.19
N ASN A 117 2.18 -13.62 11.49
CA ASN A 117 1.74 -14.57 10.45
C ASN A 117 0.87 -15.71 11.01
N ILE A 118 1.11 -16.16 12.25
CA ILE A 118 0.23 -17.12 12.92
C ILE A 118 -1.16 -16.50 13.11
N GLY A 119 -1.23 -15.27 13.64
CA GLY A 119 -2.48 -14.54 13.82
C GLY A 119 -3.23 -14.27 12.50
N ASP A 120 -2.49 -13.91 11.44
CA ASP A 120 -3.05 -13.72 10.10
C ASP A 120 -3.64 -15.02 9.54
N THR A 121 -2.94 -16.14 9.74
CA THR A 121 -3.43 -17.48 9.35
C THR A 121 -4.75 -17.81 10.04
N LEU A 122 -4.83 -17.64 11.37
CA LEU A 122 -6.05 -17.87 12.15
C LEU A 122 -7.19 -16.94 11.68
N THR A 123 -6.88 -15.69 11.37
CA THR A 123 -7.85 -14.72 10.84
C THR A 123 -8.42 -15.18 9.51
N VAL A 124 -7.57 -15.63 8.59
CA VAL A 124 -7.99 -16.17 7.29
C VAL A 124 -8.86 -17.40 7.49
N GLU A 125 -8.41 -18.40 8.24
CA GLU A 125 -9.17 -19.64 8.48
C GLU A 125 -10.58 -19.34 9.00
N ARG A 126 -10.68 -18.49 10.03
CA ARG A 126 -11.95 -18.09 10.63
C ARG A 126 -12.85 -17.35 9.64
N ASN A 127 -12.30 -16.42 8.85
CA ASN A 127 -13.05 -15.65 7.85
C ASN A 127 -13.63 -16.53 6.73
N TYR A 128 -13.00 -17.66 6.42
CA TYR A 128 -13.48 -18.63 5.44
C TYR A 128 -14.30 -19.76 6.07
N GLY A 129 -14.69 -19.64 7.34
CA GLY A 129 -15.54 -20.60 8.05
C GLY A 129 -14.84 -21.93 8.35
N LEU A 130 -13.51 -21.96 8.36
CA LEU A 130 -12.74 -23.10 8.84
C LEU A 130 -12.67 -23.07 10.36
N GLU A 131 -12.65 -24.25 10.97
CA GLU A 131 -12.41 -24.38 12.40
C GLU A 131 -10.95 -24.05 12.70
N ILE A 132 -10.72 -23.10 13.61
CA ILE A 132 -9.39 -22.81 14.15
C ILE A 132 -9.09 -23.76 15.31
N PRO A 133 -7.81 -23.99 15.65
CA PRO A 133 -7.45 -24.83 16.79
C PRO A 133 -8.09 -24.35 18.10
N SER A 134 -8.54 -25.27 18.95
CA SER A 134 -9.25 -24.94 20.19
C SER A 134 -8.45 -24.06 21.17
N TRP A 135 -7.11 -24.16 21.14
CA TRP A 135 -6.24 -23.31 21.96
C TRP A 135 -6.21 -21.85 21.48
N ALA A 136 -6.48 -21.62 20.19
CA ALA A 136 -6.44 -20.30 19.59
C ALA A 136 -7.73 -19.51 19.81
N GLU A 137 -8.86 -20.18 20.06
CA GLU A 137 -10.17 -19.54 20.30
C GLU A 137 -10.12 -18.52 21.45
N ASP A 138 -9.52 -18.91 22.58
CA ASP A 138 -9.48 -18.09 23.80
C ASP A 138 -8.53 -16.88 23.69
N ILE A 139 -7.55 -16.95 22.79
CA ILE A 139 -6.50 -15.92 22.62
C ILE A 139 -6.55 -15.25 21.26
N TYR A 140 -7.60 -15.48 20.47
CA TYR A 140 -7.71 -14.97 19.10
C TYR A 140 -7.59 -13.45 19.06
N ASP A 141 -8.31 -12.77 19.96
CA ASP A 141 -8.31 -11.30 20.01
C ASP A 141 -6.95 -10.73 20.43
N ASP A 142 -6.11 -11.50 21.12
CA ASP A 142 -4.77 -11.10 21.54
C ASP A 142 -3.78 -11.00 20.37
N PHE A 143 -4.08 -11.61 19.21
CA PHE A 143 -3.27 -11.46 18.00
C PHE A 143 -3.45 -10.09 17.34
N THR A 144 -4.59 -9.42 17.53
CA THR A 144 -4.87 -8.14 16.85
C THR A 144 -3.84 -7.05 17.22
N PRO A 145 -3.55 -6.79 18.51
CA PRO A 145 -2.52 -5.83 18.89
C PRO A 145 -1.13 -6.20 18.36
N VAL A 146 -0.80 -7.49 18.29
CA VAL A 146 0.48 -7.96 17.74
C VAL A 146 0.58 -7.67 16.25
N LEU A 147 -0.48 -7.96 15.49
CA LEU A 147 -0.57 -7.67 14.06
C LEU A 147 -0.41 -6.16 13.80
N GLU A 148 -1.19 -5.33 14.50
CA GLU A 148 -1.14 -3.87 14.36
C GLU A 148 0.24 -3.30 14.70
N PHE A 149 0.80 -3.72 15.83
CA PHE A 149 2.14 -3.30 16.24
C PHE A 149 3.20 -3.71 15.22
N THR A 150 3.18 -4.97 14.78
CA THR A 150 4.14 -5.49 13.80
C THR A 150 4.08 -4.71 12.48
N MET A 151 2.86 -4.49 11.98
CA MET A 151 2.61 -3.73 10.75
C MET A 151 3.09 -2.26 10.85
N ASP A 152 2.84 -1.59 11.98
CA ASP A 152 3.33 -0.22 12.21
C ASP A 152 4.86 -0.16 12.15
N ARG A 153 5.53 -1.08 12.84
CA ARG A 153 7.00 -1.16 12.90
C ARG A 153 7.64 -1.49 11.55
N MET A 154 7.02 -2.39 10.78
CA MET A 154 7.47 -2.73 9.43
C MET A 154 7.26 -1.56 8.48
N SER A 155 6.03 -1.03 8.40
CA SER A 155 5.65 0.03 7.44
C SER A 155 6.40 1.35 7.65
N SER A 156 6.81 1.63 8.89
CA SER A 156 7.65 2.77 9.28
C SER A 156 9.16 2.54 9.06
N SER A 157 9.60 1.32 8.78
CA SER A 157 11.02 1.01 8.57
C SER A 157 11.61 1.80 7.40
N LYS A 158 12.91 2.12 7.47
CA LYS A 158 13.54 2.91 6.40
C LYS A 158 13.52 2.18 5.06
N TRP A 159 13.57 0.85 5.07
CA TRP A 159 13.47 0.04 3.86
C TRP A 159 12.11 0.21 3.18
N LEU A 160 10.99 0.04 3.90
CA LEU A 160 9.66 0.22 3.32
C LEU A 160 9.38 1.68 2.94
N GLN A 161 9.85 2.65 3.74
CA GLN A 161 9.79 4.08 3.38
C GLN A 161 10.56 4.40 2.08
N ILE A 162 11.67 3.72 1.80
CA ILE A 162 12.37 3.84 0.51
C ILE A 162 11.51 3.30 -0.64
N LYS A 163 10.87 2.15 -0.46
CA LYS A 163 9.99 1.56 -1.49
C LYS A 163 8.80 2.48 -1.78
N SER A 164 8.13 2.97 -0.74
CA SER A 164 7.02 3.94 -0.85
C SER A 164 7.48 5.26 -1.49
N GLY A 165 8.70 5.72 -1.21
CA GLY A 165 9.28 6.90 -1.85
C GLY A 165 9.58 6.70 -3.34
N LEU A 166 9.94 5.48 -3.76
CA LEU A 166 10.05 5.13 -5.19
C LEU A 166 8.69 5.10 -5.87
N LEU A 167 7.65 4.55 -5.22
CA LEU A 167 6.29 4.58 -5.74
C LEU A 167 5.81 6.03 -5.92
N LEU A 168 6.05 6.90 -4.93
CA LEU A 168 5.66 8.31 -5.02
C LEU A 168 6.43 9.06 -6.11
N ASN A 169 7.70 8.71 -6.38
CA ASN A 169 8.42 9.26 -7.53
C ASN A 169 7.72 8.92 -8.86
N ASP A 170 7.35 7.65 -9.04
CA ASP A 170 6.71 7.16 -10.27
C ASP A 170 5.36 7.87 -10.48
N ILE A 171 4.54 7.96 -9.43
CA ILE A 171 3.28 8.73 -9.44
C ILE A 171 3.53 10.19 -9.82
N PHE A 172 4.53 10.86 -9.21
CA PHE A 172 4.85 12.24 -9.53
C PHE A 172 5.36 12.42 -10.96
N GLU A 173 6.18 11.50 -11.46
CA GLU A 173 6.61 11.51 -12.85
C GLU A 173 5.42 11.44 -13.80
N ARG A 174 4.51 10.49 -13.57
CA ARG A 174 3.28 10.32 -14.35
C ARG A 174 2.36 11.54 -14.29
N PHE A 175 2.19 12.13 -13.11
CA PHE A 175 1.46 13.39 -12.93
C PHE A 175 2.11 14.55 -13.70
N ASN A 176 3.44 14.69 -13.65
CA ASN A 176 4.14 15.73 -14.40
C ASN A 176 3.99 15.51 -15.92
N HIS A 177 4.07 14.28 -16.41
CA HIS A 177 3.84 13.95 -17.82
C HIS A 177 2.39 14.24 -18.24
N PHE A 178 1.41 13.97 -17.38
CA PHE A 178 0.02 14.31 -17.68
C PHE A 178 -0.20 15.83 -17.82
N ILE A 179 0.38 16.61 -16.90
CA ILE A 179 0.24 18.08 -16.89
C ILE A 179 1.04 18.72 -18.03
N ARG A 180 2.26 18.23 -18.28
CA ARG A 180 3.20 18.73 -19.30
C ARG A 180 3.74 17.54 -20.10
N PRO A 181 2.99 17.06 -21.10
CA PRO A 181 3.40 15.91 -21.88
C PRO A 181 4.70 16.18 -22.65
N PRO A 182 5.67 15.26 -22.62
CA PRO A 182 6.85 15.37 -23.45
C PRO A 182 6.46 15.36 -24.94
N PRO A 183 7.23 16.03 -25.82
CA PRO A 183 6.87 16.16 -27.24
C PRO A 183 6.69 14.84 -27.99
N TYR A 184 7.31 13.76 -27.49
CA TYR A 184 7.28 12.42 -28.08
C TYR A 184 6.15 11.53 -27.53
N GLN A 185 5.47 11.94 -26.46
CA GLN A 185 4.40 11.14 -25.85
C GLN A 185 3.09 11.38 -26.60
N LYS A 186 2.73 10.43 -27.46
CA LYS A 186 1.53 10.50 -28.32
C LYS A 186 0.22 10.27 -27.55
N GLN A 187 0.28 9.59 -26.42
CA GLN A 187 -0.89 9.18 -25.63
C GLN A 187 -0.68 9.48 -24.15
N ARG A 188 -1.73 9.99 -23.50
CA ARG A 188 -1.72 10.27 -22.06
C ARG A 188 -2.16 9.01 -21.31
N GLU A 189 -1.35 8.62 -20.33
CA GLU A 189 -1.79 7.68 -19.29
C GLU A 189 -2.72 8.46 -18.36
N ASN A 190 -4.01 8.14 -18.42
CA ASN A 190 -5.04 8.82 -17.65
C ASN A 190 -5.31 8.11 -16.33
N VAL A 191 -5.03 6.80 -16.28
CA VAL A 191 -5.29 5.95 -15.12
C VAL A 191 -4.08 5.05 -14.87
N LEU A 192 -3.67 4.97 -13.61
CA LEU A 192 -2.53 4.17 -13.16
C LEU A 192 -3.01 3.21 -12.07
N PHE A 193 -2.70 1.92 -12.22
CA PHE A 193 -3.00 0.91 -11.21
C PHE A 193 -1.72 0.24 -10.72
N TYR A 194 -1.54 0.23 -9.40
CA TYR A 194 -0.45 -0.45 -8.72
C TYR A 194 -1.02 -1.51 -7.78
N SER A 195 -0.93 -2.78 -8.17
CA SER A 195 -1.38 -3.90 -7.32
C SER A 195 -0.22 -4.44 -6.49
N ALA A 196 -0.37 -4.42 -5.16
CA ALA A 196 0.72 -4.68 -4.23
C ALA A 196 0.22 -5.34 -2.93
N HIS A 197 0.87 -5.05 -1.80
CA HIS A 197 0.60 -5.63 -0.49
C HIS A 197 0.06 -4.57 0.47
N ASP A 198 -0.60 -5.01 1.53
CA ASP A 198 -0.99 -4.21 2.71
C ASP A 198 0.14 -3.32 3.24
N LEU A 199 1.37 -3.84 3.33
CA LEU A 199 2.55 -3.09 3.73
C LEU A 199 2.87 -1.93 2.79
N ASN A 200 2.58 -2.04 1.49
CA ASN A 200 2.75 -0.93 0.55
C ASN A 200 1.73 0.17 0.81
N VAL A 201 0.47 -0.20 1.03
CA VAL A 201 -0.62 0.74 1.33
C VAL A 201 -0.34 1.49 2.62
N GLN A 202 -0.07 0.77 3.70
CA GLN A 202 0.21 1.37 5.00
C GLN A 202 1.50 2.20 4.96
N SER A 203 2.58 1.69 4.37
CA SER A 203 3.84 2.44 4.29
C SER A 203 3.69 3.72 3.45
N LEU A 204 2.85 3.73 2.41
CA LEU A 204 2.52 4.94 1.66
C LEU A 204 1.75 5.95 2.52
N LEU A 205 0.77 5.52 3.30
CA LEU A 205 0.03 6.41 4.22
C LEU A 205 0.93 6.98 5.32
N VAL A 206 1.82 6.16 5.89
CA VAL A 206 2.86 6.60 6.84
C VAL A 206 3.79 7.60 6.16
N LEU A 207 4.27 7.29 4.95
CA LEU A 207 5.12 8.18 4.19
C LEU A 207 4.43 9.51 3.90
N LEU A 208 3.14 9.53 3.54
CA LEU A 208 2.39 10.76 3.32
C LEU A 208 2.13 11.55 4.62
N GLY A 209 2.31 10.94 5.78
CA GLY A 209 2.08 11.55 7.10
C GLY A 209 0.58 11.63 7.44
N VAL A 210 -0.20 10.66 7.00
CA VAL A 210 -1.67 10.66 7.08
C VAL A 210 -2.25 9.38 7.66
N PHE A 211 -1.41 8.44 8.10
CA PHE A 211 -1.87 7.17 8.64
C PHE A 211 -2.85 7.33 9.82
N ASP A 212 -2.60 8.28 10.73
CA ASP A 212 -3.49 8.59 11.86
C ASP A 212 -4.90 9.07 11.47
N GLN A 213 -5.10 9.49 10.21
CA GLN A 213 -6.42 9.86 9.67
C GLN A 213 -7.20 8.64 9.20
N THR A 214 -6.50 7.55 8.87
CA THR A 214 -7.10 6.32 8.35
C THR A 214 -7.54 5.38 9.45
N ARG A 215 -6.83 5.38 10.59
CA ARG A 215 -7.15 4.69 11.86
C ARG A 215 -7.50 3.20 11.75
N VAL A 216 -7.15 2.54 10.64
CA VAL A 216 -7.45 1.13 10.40
C VAL A 216 -6.35 0.54 9.50
N ARG A 217 -5.94 -0.71 9.79
CA ARG A 217 -5.10 -1.53 8.90
C ARG A 217 -5.72 -1.58 7.49
N ALA A 218 -4.86 -1.66 6.48
CA ALA A 218 -5.33 -1.98 5.12
C ALA A 218 -5.86 -3.41 5.10
N ASP A 219 -7.15 -3.58 4.86
CA ASP A 219 -7.77 -4.89 4.68
C ASP A 219 -7.76 -5.29 3.20
N TYR A 220 -8.27 -6.48 2.88
CA TYR A 220 -8.37 -6.97 1.51
C TYR A 220 -9.11 -5.97 0.63
N GLY A 221 -8.42 -5.53 -0.43
CA GLY A 221 -8.97 -4.57 -1.38
C GLY A 221 -8.86 -3.10 -0.98
N ALA A 222 -8.13 -2.79 0.10
CA ALA A 222 -7.81 -1.42 0.45
C ALA A 222 -7.12 -0.68 -0.69
N VAL A 223 -7.41 0.61 -0.86
CA VAL A 223 -6.85 1.45 -1.92
C VAL A 223 -6.53 2.85 -1.41
N VAL A 224 -5.35 3.36 -1.79
CA VAL A 224 -5.04 4.80 -1.74
C VAL A 224 -5.19 5.37 -3.14
N ALA A 225 -6.23 6.17 -3.37
CA ALA A 225 -6.45 6.86 -4.63
C ALA A 225 -5.90 8.29 -4.56
N LEU A 226 -5.02 8.64 -5.49
CA LEU A 226 -4.50 10.01 -5.67
C LEU A 226 -5.06 10.54 -6.99
N GLU A 227 -5.85 11.61 -6.90
CA GLU A 227 -6.55 12.20 -8.05
C GLU A 227 -6.00 13.60 -8.35
N LEU A 228 -5.82 13.91 -9.64
CA LEU A 228 -5.50 15.25 -10.13
C LEU A 228 -6.73 15.91 -10.74
N HIS A 229 -7.08 17.08 -10.21
CA HIS A 229 -8.26 17.84 -10.63
C HIS A 229 -7.87 19.22 -11.16
N GLN A 230 -8.55 19.67 -12.21
CA GLN A 230 -8.52 21.08 -12.57
C GLN A 230 -9.35 21.87 -11.55
N ASN A 231 -8.78 22.91 -10.95
CA ASN A 231 -9.51 23.77 -10.02
C ASN A 231 -9.38 25.23 -10.45
N LYS A 232 -10.52 25.91 -10.68
CA LYS A 232 -10.55 27.31 -11.16
C LYS A 232 -9.88 28.31 -10.21
N SER A 233 -9.79 27.96 -8.92
CA SER A 233 -9.10 28.77 -7.90
C SER A 233 -7.57 28.65 -8.00
N LEU A 234 -7.06 27.61 -8.67
CA LEU A 234 -5.65 27.37 -8.94
C LEU A 234 -5.37 27.69 -10.41
N ARG A 235 -4.79 28.87 -10.70
CA ARG A 235 -4.67 29.36 -12.09
C ARG A 235 -3.85 28.44 -13.00
N ASP A 236 -2.63 28.14 -12.59
CA ASP A 236 -1.63 27.38 -13.36
C ASP A 236 -1.16 26.12 -12.62
N ASP A 237 -2.03 25.58 -11.76
CA ASP A 237 -1.74 24.38 -10.98
C ASP A 237 -2.96 23.46 -10.90
N MET A 238 -2.74 22.21 -10.54
CA MET A 238 -3.78 21.21 -10.34
C MET A 238 -4.05 21.05 -8.85
N GLU A 239 -5.27 20.66 -8.50
CA GLU A 239 -5.59 20.20 -7.16
C GLU A 239 -5.29 18.70 -7.03
N VAL A 240 -4.68 18.31 -5.92
CA VAL A 240 -4.52 16.91 -5.52
C VAL A 240 -5.56 16.57 -4.48
N GLN A 241 -6.30 15.49 -4.70
CA GLN A 241 -7.19 14.89 -3.72
C GLN A 241 -6.74 13.47 -3.42
N ILE A 242 -6.82 13.06 -2.16
CA ILE A 242 -6.41 11.72 -1.72
C ILE A 242 -7.57 11.07 -0.99
N PHE A 243 -7.87 9.84 -1.38
CA PHE A 243 -8.94 9.04 -0.81
C PHE A 243 -8.38 7.70 -0.35
N TYR A 244 -8.79 7.25 0.83
CA TYR A 244 -8.45 5.93 1.35
C TYR A 244 -9.72 5.09 1.48
N PHE A 245 -9.75 3.98 0.75
CA PHE A 245 -10.75 2.92 0.85
C PHE A 245 -10.17 1.82 1.72
N ARG A 246 -10.90 1.39 2.75
CA ARG A 246 -10.39 0.44 3.75
C ARG A 246 -10.41 -1.01 3.27
N ASP A 247 -11.36 -1.36 2.41
CA ASP A 247 -11.60 -2.73 1.96
C ASP A 247 -12.40 -2.77 0.64
N PHE A 248 -12.67 -3.97 0.12
CA PHE A 248 -13.51 -4.18 -1.07
C PHE A 248 -14.98 -3.78 -0.91
N GLY A 249 -15.51 -3.58 0.29
CA GLY A 249 -16.88 -3.14 0.54
C GLY A 249 -17.04 -1.63 0.74
N ASP A 250 -15.95 -0.90 0.95
CA ASP A 250 -15.99 0.53 1.31
C ASP A 250 -16.54 1.40 0.15
N GLU A 251 -17.75 1.95 0.34
CA GLU A 251 -18.39 2.86 -0.62
C GLU A 251 -18.07 4.34 -0.33
N ASP A 252 -17.69 4.66 0.90
CA ASP A 252 -17.48 6.01 1.41
C ASP A 252 -16.02 6.20 1.86
N PRO A 253 -15.09 6.49 0.93
CA PRO A 253 -13.69 6.59 1.26
C PRO A 253 -13.39 7.75 2.20
N ILE A 254 -12.37 7.54 3.04
CA ILE A 254 -11.83 8.60 3.90
C ILE A 254 -11.13 9.64 3.00
N ASN A 255 -11.59 10.89 3.04
CA ASN A 255 -10.91 12.01 2.40
C ASN A 255 -9.69 12.41 3.25
N VAL A 256 -8.51 12.13 2.71
CA VAL A 256 -7.24 12.31 3.41
C VAL A 256 -6.66 13.69 3.12
N ARG A 257 -6.31 14.41 4.18
CA ARG A 257 -5.71 15.76 4.09
C ARG A 257 -4.22 15.69 4.34
N ILE A 258 -3.43 16.14 3.37
CA ILE A 258 -1.98 16.26 3.56
C ILE A 258 -1.69 17.37 4.59
N PRO A 259 -0.96 17.07 5.68
CA PRO A 259 -0.56 18.08 6.65
C PRO A 259 0.18 19.23 5.98
N SER A 260 -0.16 20.46 6.36
CA SER A 260 0.43 21.69 5.79
C SER A 260 0.16 21.91 4.28
N CYS A 261 -0.82 21.22 3.68
CA CYS A 261 -1.37 21.55 2.36
C CYS A 261 -2.79 22.12 2.50
N PRO A 262 -3.01 23.44 2.33
CA PRO A 262 -4.34 24.04 2.44
C PRO A 262 -5.25 23.57 1.30
N ALA A 263 -6.56 23.52 1.53
CA ALA A 263 -7.55 23.17 0.49
C ALA A 263 -7.92 24.40 -0.37
N PRO A 264 -7.96 24.29 -1.71
CA PRO A 264 -7.57 23.13 -2.52
C PRO A 264 -6.06 22.87 -2.49
N CYS A 265 -5.64 21.62 -2.29
CA CYS A 265 -4.23 21.26 -2.15
C CYS A 265 -3.54 21.31 -3.51
N ALA A 266 -2.81 22.40 -3.76
CA ALA A 266 -2.07 22.62 -4.99
C ALA A 266 -0.99 21.54 -5.20
N TYR A 267 -0.91 20.95 -6.39
CA TYR A 267 0.04 19.88 -6.72
C TYR A 267 1.49 20.32 -6.54
N SER A 268 1.84 21.57 -6.89
CA SER A 268 3.17 22.12 -6.61
C SER A 268 3.52 22.08 -5.12
N LYS A 269 2.59 22.51 -4.26
CA LYS A 269 2.74 22.48 -2.80
C LYS A 269 2.85 21.05 -2.28
N PHE A 270 2.03 20.14 -2.78
CA PHE A 270 2.10 18.73 -2.40
C PHE A 270 3.47 18.13 -2.72
N LYS A 271 3.98 18.35 -3.94
CA LYS A 271 5.34 17.91 -4.32
C LYS A 271 6.41 18.48 -3.40
N ASP A 272 6.32 19.77 -3.07
CA ASP A 272 7.32 20.42 -2.20
C ASP A 272 7.32 19.80 -0.79
N LEU A 273 6.16 19.51 -0.23
CA LEU A 273 6.02 18.85 1.07
C LEU A 273 6.59 17.43 1.08
N MET A 274 6.50 16.72 -0.06
CA MET A 274 6.98 15.34 -0.19
C MET A 274 8.43 15.23 -0.66
N LYS A 275 9.08 16.34 -1.04
CA LYS A 275 10.41 16.37 -1.67
C LYS A 275 11.50 15.62 -0.90
N SER A 276 11.47 15.65 0.43
CA SER A 276 12.46 14.96 1.29
C SER A 276 12.24 13.45 1.38
N LYS A 277 11.05 12.97 0.99
CA LYS A 277 10.64 11.56 1.05
C LYS A 277 10.89 10.81 -0.26
N LEU A 278 11.13 11.55 -1.34
CA LEU A 278 11.44 11.04 -2.67
C LEU A 278 12.83 10.38 -2.71
N VAL A 279 12.94 9.26 -3.43
CA VAL A 279 14.19 8.46 -3.51
C VAL A 279 14.82 8.60 -4.89
N LYS A 280 15.85 9.44 -5.04
CA LYS A 280 16.46 9.68 -6.36
C LYS A 280 17.28 8.51 -6.91
N ASN A 281 17.88 7.72 -6.03
CA ASN A 281 18.77 6.62 -6.42
C ASN A 281 18.71 5.51 -5.37
N TYR A 282 18.07 4.40 -5.73
CA TYR A 282 17.90 3.26 -4.84
C TYR A 282 19.24 2.67 -4.38
N ARG A 283 20.20 2.53 -5.31
CA ARG A 283 21.52 1.99 -5.00
C ARG A 283 22.21 2.80 -3.90
N ARG A 284 22.26 4.13 -4.01
CA ARG A 284 22.83 5.01 -2.98
C ARG A 284 22.04 5.00 -1.66
N ALA A 285 20.73 4.78 -1.73
CA ALA A 285 19.90 4.69 -0.53
C ALA A 285 20.17 3.38 0.24
N CYS A 286 20.52 2.30 -0.46
CA CYS A 286 20.61 0.94 0.09
C CYS A 286 22.01 0.35 0.21
N TYR A 287 23.02 0.94 -0.44
CA TYR A 287 24.43 0.52 -0.52
C TYR A 287 25.34 1.75 -0.39
#